data_AF-A0A7C1NWX1-F1
#
_entry.id   AF-A0A7C1NWX1-F1
#
_cell.length_a   1.000
_cell.length_b   1.000
_cell.length_c   1.000
_cell.angle_alpha   90.00
_cell.angle_beta   90.00
_cell.angle_gamma   90.00
#
_symmetry.space_group_name_H-M   'P 1'
#
loop_
_entity.id
_entity.type
_entity.pdbx_description
1 polymer ?
#
loop_
_entity_poly.entity_id
_entity_poly.type
_entity_poly.pdbx_seq_one_letter_code
_entity_poly.pdbx_strand_id
1 'polypeptide(L)'
;MLGLSASWEMEWLDHPGFTPQYKIRLEAEVKERLGKWGGNGYLLQQDWPGSQLPVMGISGFYKLAGTIKLILEIEDILALFQNDPRAIWYPYQEPGFYGIVKVQISL
;
A
#
# COMPACT_ATOMS: atom_id res chain seq x y z
N MET A 1 -12.77 -11.56 11.59
CA MET A 1 -11.55 -12.33 11.26
C MET A 1 -10.42 -11.33 11.16
N LEU A 2 -9.29 -11.63 11.82
CA LEU A 2 -8.06 -10.86 11.73
C LEU A 2 -7.05 -11.73 10.98
N GLY A 3 -6.37 -11.14 10.00
CA GLY A 3 -5.24 -11.73 9.29
C GLY A 3 -4.03 -10.83 9.47
N LEU A 4 -2.87 -11.44 9.68
CA LEU A 4 -1.58 -10.77 9.66
C LEU A 4 -0.71 -11.51 8.65
N SER A 5 -0.04 -10.78 7.78
CA SER A 5 0.92 -11.34 6.83
C SER A 5 2.16 -10.48 6.75
N ALA A 6 3.27 -11.14 6.44
CA ALA A 6 4.53 -10.51 6.13
C ALA A 6 5.03 -11.12 4.83
N SER A 7 5.49 -10.29 3.90
CA SER A 7 6.16 -10.73 2.68
C SER A 7 7.53 -10.07 2.58
N TRP A 8 8.45 -10.83 2.01
CA TRP A 8 9.76 -10.34 1.61
C TRP A 8 9.97 -10.70 0.16
N GLU A 9 10.30 -9.70 -0.64
CA GLU A 9 10.54 -9.81 -2.07
C GLU A 9 11.92 -9.26 -2.38
N MET A 10 12.62 -9.92 -3.30
CA MET A 10 13.90 -9.50 -3.81
C MET A 10 13.87 -9.54 -5.32
N GLU A 11 14.20 -8.41 -5.93
CA GLU A 11 14.35 -8.30 -7.37
C GLU A 11 15.77 -8.72 -7.77
N TRP A 12 15.85 -9.71 -8.67
CA TRP A 12 17.10 -10.16 -9.27
C TRP A 12 17.06 -9.84 -10.76
N LEU A 13 17.93 -8.95 -11.19
CA LEU A 13 18.14 -8.67 -12.62
C LEU A 13 19.58 -9.03 -12.97
N ASP A 14 19.76 -9.89 -13.97
CA ASP A 14 21.08 -10.19 -14.53
C ASP A 14 21.48 -9.09 -15.53
N HIS A 15 21.80 -7.91 -14.99
CA HIS A 15 22.24 -6.75 -15.78
C HIS A 15 23.43 -6.06 -15.10
N PRO A 16 24.49 -5.69 -15.86
CA PRO A 16 25.62 -4.95 -15.31
C PRO A 16 25.17 -3.63 -14.66
N GLY A 17 25.57 -3.40 -13.41
CA GLY A 17 25.23 -2.19 -12.65
C GLY A 17 23.88 -2.23 -11.92
N PHE A 18 23.15 -3.34 -11.95
CA PHE A 18 21.95 -3.53 -11.14
C PHE A 18 22.33 -3.86 -9.69
N THR A 19 21.75 -3.12 -8.73
CA THR A 19 21.83 -3.44 -7.31
C THR A 19 20.51 -4.09 -6.90
N PRO A 20 20.52 -5.30 -6.31
CA PRO A 20 19.31 -5.97 -5.85
C PRO A 20 18.47 -5.05 -4.98
N GLN A 21 17.17 -5.00 -5.24
CA GLN A 21 16.22 -4.26 -4.41
C GLN A 21 15.46 -5.23 -3.53
N TYR A 22 15.33 -4.86 -2.26
CA TYR A 22 14.59 -5.61 -1.28
C TYR A 22 13.31 -4.85 -0.91
N LYS A 23 12.21 -5.58 -0.81
CA LYS A 23 10.92 -5.06 -0.36
C LYS A 23 10.42 -5.92 0.78
N ILE A 24 10.09 -5.30 1.90
CA ILE A 24 9.45 -5.94 3.04
C ILE A 24 8.08 -5.31 3.21
N ARG A 25 7.03 -6.13 3.14
CA ARG A 25 5.65 -5.70 3.36
C ARG A 25 5.07 -6.40 4.58
N LEU A 26 4.56 -5.61 5.51
CA LEU A 26 3.74 -6.09 6.62
C LEU A 26 2.30 -5.67 6.36
N GLU A 27 1.37 -6.60 6.53
CA GLU A 27 -0.05 -6.34 6.30
C GLU A 27 -0.90 -6.86 7.44
N ALA A 28 -1.93 -6.10 7.77
CA ALA A 28 -2.97 -6.47 8.71
C ALA A 28 -4.32 -6.31 8.05
N GLU A 29 -5.08 -7.39 7.95
CA GLU A 29 -6.45 -7.38 7.44
C GLU A 29 -7.43 -7.65 8.57
N VAL A 30 -8.48 -6.86 8.64
CA VAL A 30 -9.63 -7.12 9.49
C VAL A 30 -10.89 -7.20 8.63
N LYS A 31 -11.69 -8.24 8.85
CA LYS A 31 -12.94 -8.43 8.13
C LYS A 31 -14.04 -8.92 9.04
N GLU A 32 -15.21 -8.30 8.93
CA GLU A 32 -16.41 -8.76 9.63
C GLU A 32 -16.84 -10.13 9.13
N ARG A 33 -17.41 -10.98 10.00
CA ARG A 33 -17.68 -12.39 9.70
C ARG A 33 -18.69 -12.57 8.55
N LEU A 34 -19.72 -11.75 8.49
CA LEU A 34 -20.71 -11.70 7.41
C LEU A 34 -20.22 -10.87 6.21
N GLY A 35 -19.02 -10.30 6.29
CA GLY A 35 -18.37 -9.53 5.23
C GLY A 35 -19.06 -8.20 4.92
N LYS A 36 -19.78 -7.60 5.88
CA LYS A 36 -20.40 -6.27 5.72
C LYS A 36 -19.33 -5.17 5.57
N TRP A 37 -18.23 -5.30 6.30
CA TRP A 37 -17.10 -4.40 6.22
C TRP A 37 -15.78 -5.15 6.37
N GLY A 38 -14.72 -4.50 5.96
CA GLY A 38 -13.35 -4.96 6.19
C GLY A 38 -12.37 -3.86 5.86
N GLY A 39 -11.11 -4.09 6.18
CA GLY A 39 -10.02 -3.20 5.84
C GLY A 39 -8.69 -3.91 5.91
N ASN A 40 -7.72 -3.34 5.24
CA ASN A 40 -6.34 -3.77 5.19
C ASN A 40 -5.47 -2.54 5.47
N GLY A 41 -4.51 -2.67 6.38
CA GLY A 41 -3.41 -1.73 6.52
C GLY A 41 -2.12 -2.42 6.15
N TYR A 42 -1.20 -1.70 5.51
CA TYR A 42 0.11 -2.21 5.20
C TYR A 42 1.21 -1.18 5.46
N LEU A 43 2.40 -1.71 5.74
CA LEU A 43 3.65 -0.97 5.81
C LEU A 43 4.65 -1.65 4.88
N LEU A 44 5.17 -0.90 3.92
CA LEU A 44 6.09 -1.35 2.89
C LEU A 44 7.40 -0.57 3.03
N GLN A 45 8.46 -1.29 3.37
CA GLN A 45 9.82 -0.77 3.29
C GLN A 45 10.45 -1.28 1.98
N GLN A 46 11.00 -0.37 1.20
CA GLN A 46 11.82 -0.69 0.03
C GLN A 46 13.19 -0.03 0.19
N ASP A 47 14.22 -0.65 -0.41
CA ASP A 47 15.54 -0.04 -0.50
C ASP A 47 15.54 1.07 -1.57
N TRP A 48 15.20 2.29 -1.15
CA TRP A 48 15.38 3.50 -1.96
C TRP A 48 16.79 4.10 -1.76
N PRO A 49 17.30 4.84 -2.76
CA PRO A 49 18.47 5.70 -2.55
C PRO A 49 18.17 6.75 -1.47
N GLY A 50 18.86 6.66 -0.33
CA GLY A 50 18.68 7.54 0.82
C GLY A 50 17.76 6.95 1.90
N SER A 51 17.84 7.47 3.13
CA SER A 51 16.96 7.03 4.22
C SER A 51 15.59 7.66 4.05
N GLN A 52 14.67 6.93 3.42
CA GLN A 52 13.29 7.34 3.22
C GLN A 52 12.37 6.57 4.17
N LEU A 53 11.28 7.23 4.61
CA LEU A 53 10.27 6.57 5.42
C LEU A 53 9.59 5.44 4.62
N PRO A 54 9.12 4.37 5.29
CA PRO A 54 8.30 3.36 4.64
C PRO A 54 7.04 3.96 4.00
N VAL A 55 6.48 3.29 2.99
CA VAL A 55 5.13 3.55 2.51
C VAL A 55 4.15 2.92 3.50
N MET A 56 3.17 3.69 3.97
CA MET A 56 2.06 3.15 4.76
C MET A 56 0.74 3.44 4.04
N GLY A 57 -0.04 2.40 3.82
CA GLY A 57 -1.37 2.52 3.23
C GLY A 57 -2.43 1.85 4.09
N ILE A 58 -3.64 2.40 4.06
CA ILE A 58 -4.83 1.79 4.66
C ILE A 58 -5.94 1.80 3.63
N SER A 59 -6.65 0.68 3.55
CA SER A 59 -7.83 0.54 2.71
C SER A 59 -8.96 -0.07 3.53
N GLY A 60 -10.18 0.27 3.16
CA GLY A 60 -11.38 -0.19 3.84
C GLY A 60 -12.54 -0.30 2.89
N PHE A 61 -13.49 -1.13 3.22
CA PHE A 61 -14.75 -1.21 2.50
C PHE A 61 -15.95 -1.33 3.42
N TYR A 62 -17.08 -0.85 2.92
CA TYR A 62 -18.38 -1.00 3.55
C TYR A 62 -19.44 -1.36 2.51
N LYS A 63 -20.17 -2.46 2.74
CA LYS A 63 -21.32 -2.86 1.93
C LYS A 63 -22.56 -2.12 2.41
N LEU A 64 -23.05 -1.20 1.59
CA LEU A 64 -24.31 -0.49 1.83
C LEU A 64 -25.50 -1.43 1.61
N ALA A 65 -25.43 -2.24 0.57
CA ALA A 65 -26.42 -3.24 0.20
C ALA A 65 -25.71 -4.47 -0.39
N GLY A 66 -26.46 -5.55 -0.66
CA GLY A 66 -25.89 -6.74 -1.33
C GLY A 66 -25.21 -6.41 -2.67
N THR A 67 -25.70 -5.36 -3.34
CA THR A 67 -25.25 -4.92 -4.67
C THR A 67 -24.20 -3.80 -4.61
N ILE A 68 -24.11 -3.02 -3.52
CA ILE A 68 -23.30 -1.78 -3.48
C ILE A 68 -22.25 -1.85 -2.38
N LYS A 69 -20.99 -1.64 -2.76
CA LYS A 69 -19.82 -1.60 -1.88
C LYS A 69 -19.07 -0.29 -2.09
N LEU A 70 -18.86 0.46 -1.01
CA LEU A 70 -17.95 1.60 -0.97
C LEU A 70 -16.57 1.11 -0.55
N ILE A 71 -15.53 1.62 -1.20
CA ILE A 71 -14.14 1.33 -0.90
C ILE A 71 -13.40 2.66 -0.75
N LEU A 72 -12.63 2.78 0.32
CA LEU A 72 -11.74 3.90 0.57
C LEU A 72 -10.32 3.36 0.66
N GLU A 73 -9.40 3.98 -0.06
CA GLU A 73 -7.97 3.71 -0.04
C GLU A 73 -7.26 5.02 0.30
N ILE A 74 -6.35 4.98 1.25
CA ILE A 74 -5.47 6.08 1.63
C ILE A 74 -4.06 5.52 1.56
N GLU A 75 -3.24 6.13 0.72
CA GLU A 75 -1.93 5.62 0.36
C GLU A 75 -0.85 6.61 0.77
N ASP A 76 0.31 6.07 1.12
CA ASP A 76 1.52 6.79 1.54
C ASP A 76 1.29 7.86 2.63
N ILE A 77 0.62 7.47 3.71
CA ILE A 77 0.31 8.33 4.87
C ILE A 77 1.59 8.96 5.45
N LEU A 78 2.70 8.22 5.44
CA LEU A 78 3.97 8.67 6.00
C LEU A 78 4.66 9.76 5.16
N ALA A 79 4.28 9.94 3.90
CA ALA A 79 4.80 11.05 3.08
C ALA A 79 4.44 12.43 3.65
N LEU A 80 3.35 12.55 4.42
CA LEU A 80 2.99 13.80 5.10
C LEU A 80 4.03 14.25 6.14
N PHE A 81 4.90 13.35 6.59
CA PHE A 81 5.96 13.61 7.57
C PHE A 81 7.36 13.64 6.93
N GLN A 82 7.45 13.51 5.61
CA GLN A 82 8.71 13.51 4.87
C GLN A 82 8.97 14.89 4.25
N ASN A 83 10.21 15.38 4.33
CA ASN A 83 10.57 16.70 3.79
C ASN A 83 10.85 16.66 2.27
N ASP A 84 11.36 15.54 1.76
CA ASP A 84 11.74 15.36 0.36
C ASP A 84 10.92 14.25 -0.31
N PRO A 85 10.46 14.44 -1.57
CA PRO A 85 9.70 13.41 -2.28
C PRO A 85 10.56 12.18 -2.60
N ARG A 86 9.95 11.00 -2.55
CA ARG A 86 10.61 9.75 -2.96
C ARG A 86 10.79 9.74 -4.47
N ALA A 87 11.97 9.30 -4.93
CA ALA A 87 12.26 9.16 -6.35
C ALA A 87 12.09 7.69 -6.77
N ILE A 88 11.31 7.44 -7.83
CA ILE A 88 11.20 6.11 -8.44
C ILE A 88 12.43 5.89 -9.33
N TRP A 89 12.73 6.87 -10.18
CA TRP A 89 13.90 6.96 -11.04
C TRP A 89 14.04 8.41 -11.48
N TYR A 90 15.25 8.95 -11.64
CA TYR A 90 15.39 10.35 -12.04
C TYR A 90 14.83 10.59 -13.46
N PRO A 91 13.98 11.61 -13.71
CA PRO A 91 13.47 12.66 -12.80
C PRO A 91 12.07 12.41 -12.20
N TYR A 92 11.55 11.19 -12.27
CA TYR A 92 10.21 10.79 -11.85
C TYR A 92 10.12 10.54 -10.34
N GLN A 93 9.22 11.29 -9.71
CA GLN A 93 8.94 11.25 -8.28
C GLN A 93 7.65 10.46 -8.01
N GLU A 94 7.58 9.83 -6.84
CA GLU A 94 6.33 9.25 -6.35
C GLU A 94 5.34 10.37 -6.02
N PRO A 95 4.03 10.14 -6.25
CA PRO A 95 2.99 11.13 -5.96
C PRO A 95 2.85 11.46 -4.46
N GLY A 96 3.43 10.66 -3.56
CA GLY A 96 3.33 10.82 -2.11
C GLY A 96 1.93 10.45 -1.61
N PHE A 97 1.41 11.23 -0.65
CA PHE A 97 0.10 10.99 -0.05
C PHE A 97 -1.07 11.20 -1.03
N TYR A 98 -1.94 10.20 -1.15
CA TYR A 98 -3.19 10.34 -1.90
C TYR A 98 -4.31 9.46 -1.34
N GLY A 99 -5.55 9.77 -1.73
CA GLY A 99 -6.73 8.99 -1.36
C GLY A 99 -7.60 8.69 -2.56
N ILE A 100 -8.19 7.50 -2.60
CA ILE A 100 -9.10 7.04 -3.64
C ILE A 100 -10.40 6.56 -3.00
N VAL A 101 -11.52 7.02 -3.56
CA VAL A 101 -12.85 6.51 -3.23
C VAL A 101 -13.39 5.76 -4.43
N LYS A 102 -13.78 4.50 -4.23
CA LYS A 102 -14.37 3.65 -5.27
C LYS A 102 -15.76 3.20 -4.85
N VAL A 103 -16.66 3.14 -5.83
CA VAL A 103 -17.97 2.52 -5.68
C VAL A 103 -17.99 1.29 -6.57
N GLN A 104 -18.21 0.13 -5.97
CA GLN A 104 -18.36 -1.13 -6.69
C GLN A 104 -19.81 -1.57 -6.65
N ILE A 105 -20.37 -1.85 -7.83
CA ILE A 105 -21.72 -2.37 -8.01
C ILE A 105 -21.61 -3.80 -8.54
N SER A 106 -22.14 -4.77 -7.80
CA SER A 106 -22.18 -6.19 -8.15
C SER A 106 -23.60 -6.56 -8.58
N LEU A 107 -23.77 -6.91 -9.87
CA LEU A 107 -25.02 -7.37 -10.46
C LEU A 107 -25.17 -8.89 -10.33
#